data_AF-A0A1B9LS31-F1
#
_entry.id   AF-A0A1B9LS31-F1
#
_cell.length_a   1.000
_cell.length_b   1.000
_cell.length_c   1.000
_cell.angle_alpha   90.00
_cell.angle_beta   90.00
_cell.angle_gamma   90.00
#
_symmetry.space_group_name_H-M   'P 1'
#
loop_
_entity.id
_entity.type
_entity.pdbx_description
1 polymer ?
#
loop_
_entity_poly.entity_id
_entity_poly.type
_entity_poly.pdbx_seq_one_letter_code
_entity_poly.pdbx_strand_id
1 'polypeptide(L)'
;MGLKVELPEKEIYSIFQKKDLGKKYYFDKFKKSEGFSYFYDSLEIMVVNSKIYSIGFDLARHPVTLLNNIIIYSETSFELIMKYLDIADINWSFEKQYCYSRELTIKTEGNVLIGCVYDKGNYWLSKFKTLQKVKGDFLLFDCTI
;
A
#
# COMPACT_ATOMS: atom_id res chain seq x y z
N MET A 1 9.79 -9.98 12.27
CA MET A 1 8.77 -10.73 11.50
C MET A 1 7.74 -9.70 11.07
N GLY A 2 7.74 -9.32 9.79
CA GLY A 2 6.94 -8.21 9.27
C GLY A 2 5.59 -8.65 8.70
N LEU A 3 4.66 -7.71 8.62
CA LEU A 3 3.34 -7.93 8.00
C LEU A 3 3.51 -8.07 6.48
N LYS A 4 2.93 -9.11 5.88
CA LYS A 4 3.03 -9.36 4.44
C LYS A 4 1.67 -9.70 3.85
N VAL A 5 1.45 -9.31 2.60
CA VAL A 5 0.29 -9.77 1.82
C VAL A 5 0.26 -11.30 1.74
N GLU A 6 -0.92 -11.85 1.50
CA GLU A 6 -1.24 -13.28 1.44
C GLU A 6 -1.20 -14.05 2.76
N LEU A 7 -0.62 -13.47 3.82
CA LEU A 7 -0.68 -14.07 5.15
C LEU A 7 -2.13 -14.19 5.64
N PRO A 8 -2.48 -15.24 6.40
CA PRO A 8 -3.77 -15.35 7.05
C PRO A 8 -4.06 -14.15 7.97
N GLU A 9 -5.34 -13.76 8.10
CA GLU A 9 -5.76 -12.69 9.03
C GLU A 9 -5.20 -12.89 10.45
N LYS A 10 -5.12 -14.14 10.92
CA LYS A 10 -4.62 -14.46 12.26
C LYS A 10 -3.18 -13.99 12.50
N GLU A 11 -2.36 -13.89 11.46
CA GLU A 11 -0.96 -13.47 11.57
C GLU A 11 -0.85 -11.98 11.91
N ILE A 12 -1.88 -11.18 11.62
CA ILE A 12 -1.93 -9.77 12.03
C ILE A 12 -1.81 -9.66 13.56
N TYR A 13 -2.43 -10.58 14.30
CA TYR A 13 -2.40 -10.57 15.77
C TYR A 13 -1.07 -11.02 16.38
N SER A 14 -0.14 -11.54 15.57
CA SER A 14 1.23 -11.80 16.02
C SER A 14 2.06 -10.51 16.10
N ILE A 15 1.64 -9.47 15.38
CA ILE A 15 2.33 -8.18 15.29
C ILE A 15 1.61 -7.11 16.12
N PHE A 16 0.27 -7.08 16.05
CA PHE A 16 -0.54 -6.08 16.74
C PHE A 16 -1.41 -6.72 17.81
N GLN A 17 -1.59 -6.04 18.94
CA GLN A 17 -2.62 -6.47 19.89
C GLN A 17 -4.00 -6.16 19.29
N LYS A 18 -4.97 -7.04 19.55
CA LYS A 18 -6.34 -6.89 19.02
C LYS A 18 -7.00 -5.56 19.40
N LYS A 19 -6.64 -4.99 20.55
CA LYS A 19 -7.14 -3.69 21.01
C LYS A 19 -6.61 -2.51 20.18
N ASP A 20 -5.43 -2.66 19.56
CA ASP A 20 -4.73 -1.59 18.85
C ASP A 20 -5.23 -1.45 17.40
N LEU A 21 -5.50 -2.56 16.71
CA LEU A 21 -6.05 -2.61 15.33
C LEU A 21 -7.45 -1.99 15.15
N GLY A 22 -8.12 -1.64 16.25
CA GLY A 22 -9.49 -1.14 16.23
C GLY A 22 -10.51 -2.20 15.80
N LYS A 23 -11.59 -1.74 15.16
CA LYS A 23 -12.70 -2.61 14.68
C LYS A 23 -12.51 -3.00 13.22
N LYS A 24 -13.17 -4.09 12.78
CA LYS A 24 -13.28 -4.43 11.36
C LYS A 24 -14.18 -3.41 10.64
N TYR A 25 -13.66 -2.82 9.56
CA TYR A 25 -14.41 -1.95 8.66
C TYR A 25 -14.78 -2.74 7.40
N TYR A 26 -15.95 -3.37 7.41
CA TYR A 26 -16.45 -4.14 6.25
C TYR A 26 -16.74 -3.23 5.07
N PHE A 27 -16.37 -3.68 3.86
CA PHE A 27 -16.65 -2.95 2.62
C PHE A 27 -18.15 -2.81 2.40
N ASP A 28 -18.89 -3.89 2.66
CA ASP A 28 -20.34 -3.91 2.77
C ASP A 28 -20.74 -4.48 4.15
N LYS A 29 -21.49 -3.69 4.92
CA LYS A 29 -21.99 -4.08 6.25
C LYS A 29 -22.98 -5.24 6.18
N PHE A 30 -23.69 -5.39 5.07
CA PHE A 30 -24.68 -6.44 4.84
C PHE A 30 -24.06 -7.69 4.21
N LYS A 31 -22.90 -7.56 3.56
CA LYS A 31 -22.20 -8.67 2.89
C LYS A 31 -20.75 -8.78 3.36
N LYS A 32 -20.59 -9.18 4.62
CA LYS A 32 -19.28 -9.29 5.31
C LYS A 32 -18.27 -10.22 4.64
N SER A 33 -18.69 -11.11 3.74
CA SER A 33 -17.82 -12.02 3.00
C SER A 33 -16.97 -11.31 1.93
N GLU A 34 -17.34 -10.09 1.51
CA GLU A 34 -16.58 -9.33 0.51
C GLU A 34 -15.23 -8.82 1.03
N GLY A 35 -15.07 -8.76 2.35
CA GLY A 35 -13.85 -8.34 3.01
C GLY A 35 -14.04 -7.13 3.91
N PHE A 36 -12.95 -6.72 4.54
CA PHE A 36 -12.89 -5.60 5.47
C PHE A 36 -11.47 -5.05 5.57
N SER A 37 -11.33 -3.85 6.11
CA SER A 37 -10.04 -3.27 6.50
C SER A 37 -9.92 -3.14 8.01
N TYR A 38 -8.70 -3.31 8.51
CA TYR A 38 -8.25 -2.73 9.79
C TYR A 38 -7.51 -1.43 9.51
N PHE A 39 -7.59 -0.50 10.46
CA PHE A 39 -6.84 0.75 10.42
C PHE A 39 -6.08 0.92 11.73
N TYR A 40 -4.78 1.16 11.62
CA TYR A 40 -3.91 1.44 12.75
C TYR A 40 -3.01 2.62 12.41
N ASP A 41 -3.24 3.76 13.06
CA ASP A 41 -2.58 5.03 12.74
C ASP A 41 -2.68 5.41 11.24
N SER A 42 -1.59 5.31 10.49
CA SER A 42 -1.49 5.56 9.04
C SER A 42 -1.61 4.30 8.18
N LEU A 43 -1.68 3.12 8.81
CA LEU A 43 -1.70 1.82 8.15
C LEU A 43 -3.14 1.35 7.89
N GLU A 44 -3.41 0.95 6.64
CA GLU A 44 -4.56 0.15 6.25
C GLU A 44 -4.13 -1.30 6.01
N ILE A 45 -4.79 -2.26 6.66
CA ILE A 45 -4.64 -3.69 6.39
C ILE A 45 -5.96 -4.23 5.84
N MET A 46 -5.99 -4.50 4.55
CA MET A 46 -7.16 -5.02 3.87
C MET A 46 -7.17 -6.55 3.89
N VAL A 47 -8.29 -7.16 4.28
CA VAL A 47 -8.47 -8.61 4.38
C VAL A 47 -9.61 -9.06 3.48
N VAL A 48 -9.32 -10.01 2.61
CA VAL A 48 -10.28 -10.66 1.70
C VAL A 48 -10.05 -12.16 1.77
N ASN A 49 -11.12 -12.96 1.80
CA ASN A 49 -11.03 -14.43 1.89
C ASN A 49 -10.09 -14.91 3.02
N SER A 50 -10.18 -14.27 4.19
CA SER A 50 -9.36 -14.56 5.38
C SER A 50 -7.84 -14.40 5.22
N LYS A 51 -7.39 -13.70 4.17
CA LYS A 51 -5.99 -13.38 3.92
C LYS A 51 -5.79 -11.88 3.77
N ILE A 52 -4.60 -11.39 4.11
CA ILE A 52 -4.20 -10.01 3.87
C ILE A 52 -4.11 -9.81 2.36
N TYR A 53 -5.05 -9.04 1.83
CA TYR A 53 -5.11 -8.73 0.40
C TYR A 53 -4.20 -7.55 0.07
N SER A 54 -4.11 -6.55 0.94
CA SER A 54 -3.23 -5.42 0.71
C SER A 54 -2.86 -4.71 2.00
N ILE A 55 -1.73 -4.02 1.94
CA ILE A 55 -1.18 -3.19 3.02
C ILE A 55 -0.93 -1.81 2.43
N GLY A 56 -1.60 -0.79 2.97
CA GLY A 56 -1.52 0.58 2.49
C GLY A 56 -1.07 1.54 3.59
N PHE A 57 -0.41 2.62 3.20
CA PHE A 57 0.00 3.69 4.11
C PHE A 57 -0.52 5.04 3.63
N ASP A 58 -1.01 5.83 4.58
CA ASP A 58 -1.29 7.26 4.38
C ASP A 58 0.02 8.06 4.49
N LEU A 59 0.61 8.37 3.34
CA LEU A 59 1.88 9.09 3.23
C LEU A 59 1.82 10.52 3.77
N ALA A 60 0.64 11.12 3.94
CA ALA A 60 0.52 12.43 4.57
C ALA A 60 0.81 12.38 6.08
N ARG A 61 0.75 11.19 6.69
CA ARG A 61 0.93 10.97 8.13
C ARG A 61 2.21 10.21 8.46
N HIS A 62 2.69 9.37 7.54
CA HIS A 62 3.82 8.51 7.82
C HIS A 62 4.70 8.30 6.59
N PRO A 63 6.02 8.57 6.71
CA PRO A 63 6.94 8.26 5.62
C PRO A 63 7.12 6.75 5.47
N VAL A 64 7.28 6.28 4.24
CA VAL A 64 7.48 4.86 3.94
C VAL A 64 8.84 4.63 3.33
N THR A 65 9.51 3.56 3.74
CA THR A 65 10.82 3.21 3.18
C THR A 65 10.66 2.26 1.98
N LEU A 66 11.17 2.68 0.82
CA LEU A 66 11.40 1.83 -0.34
C LEU A 66 12.70 1.04 -0.22
N LEU A 67 12.58 -0.29 -0.36
CA LEU A 67 13.69 -1.25 -0.41
C LEU A 67 14.77 -1.03 0.67
N ASN A 68 14.34 -0.59 1.87
CA ASN A 68 15.18 -0.26 3.03
C ASN A 68 16.19 0.89 2.84
N ASN A 69 16.16 1.60 1.71
CA ASN A 69 17.22 2.55 1.34
C ASN A 69 16.69 3.95 0.97
N ILE A 70 15.42 4.10 0.61
CA ILE A 70 14.85 5.42 0.27
C ILE A 70 13.62 5.68 1.10
N ILE A 71 13.60 6.81 1.79
CA ILE A 71 12.43 7.27 2.53
C ILE A 71 11.59 8.14 1.61
N ILE A 72 10.32 7.77 1.45
CA ILE A 72 9.30 8.50 0.71
C ILE A 72 8.39 9.23 1.68
N TYR A 73 8.13 10.50 1.37
CA TYR A 73 7.22 11.40 2.08
C TYR A 73 6.11 11.86 1.12
N SER A 74 5.05 12.48 1.63
CA SER A 74 3.98 13.05 0.79
C SER A 74 4.49 13.99 -0.30
N GLU A 75 5.57 14.72 -0.05
CA GLU A 75 6.15 15.72 -0.95
C GLU A 75 7.18 15.11 -1.92
N THR A 76 7.53 13.84 -1.78
CA THR A 76 8.50 13.17 -2.67
C THR A 76 7.99 13.22 -4.10
N SER A 77 8.71 13.96 -4.96
CA SER A 77 8.29 14.19 -6.34
C SER A 77 8.17 12.88 -7.11
N PHE A 78 7.18 12.83 -8.01
CA PHE A 78 6.95 11.64 -8.83
C PHE A 78 8.18 11.31 -9.66
N GLU A 79 8.85 12.34 -10.21
CA GLU A 79 10.10 12.22 -10.94
C GLU A 79 11.20 11.51 -10.13
N LEU A 80 11.35 11.83 -8.84
CA LEU A 80 12.35 11.17 -7.99
C LEU A 80 12.04 9.68 -7.80
N ILE A 81 10.75 9.34 -7.68
CA ILE A 81 10.29 7.94 -7.63
C ILE A 81 10.61 7.23 -8.94
N MET A 82 10.29 7.85 -10.09
CA MET A 82 10.59 7.26 -11.41
C MET A 82 12.08 7.00 -11.57
N LYS A 83 12.91 8.00 -11.26
CA LYS A 83 14.36 7.89 -11.30
C LYS A 83 14.87 6.76 -10.40
N TYR A 84 14.26 6.58 -9.23
CA TYR A 84 14.62 5.47 -8.36
C TYR A 84 14.26 4.11 -8.95
N LEU A 85 13.05 3.97 -9.48
CA LEU A 85 12.62 2.73 -10.14
C LEU A 85 13.54 2.38 -11.31
N ASP A 86 13.98 3.37 -12.08
CA ASP A 86 14.93 3.20 -13.19
C ASP A 86 16.31 2.75 -12.68
N ILE A 87 16.84 3.37 -11.62
CA ILE A 87 18.13 2.97 -11.00
C ILE A 87 18.06 1.56 -10.41
N ALA A 88 16.91 1.20 -9.84
CA ALA A 88 16.68 -0.10 -9.23
C ALA A 88 16.29 -1.19 -10.23
N ASP A 89 16.18 -0.87 -11.53
CA ASP A 89 15.72 -1.77 -12.59
C ASP A 89 14.35 -2.41 -12.30
N ILE A 90 13.41 -1.63 -11.73
CA ILE A 90 12.07 -2.09 -11.37
C ILE A 90 11.08 -1.67 -12.46
N ASN A 91 10.49 -2.66 -13.13
CA ASN A 91 9.45 -2.38 -14.11
C ASN A 91 8.18 -1.82 -13.46
N TRP A 92 7.54 -0.89 -14.15
CA TRP A 92 6.28 -0.27 -13.73
C TRP A 92 5.40 0.06 -14.93
N SER A 93 4.10 0.24 -14.68
CA SER A 93 3.14 0.67 -15.69
C SER A 93 2.03 1.51 -15.06
N PHE A 94 1.33 2.32 -15.85
CA PHE A 94 0.15 3.04 -15.36
C PHE A 94 -0.98 2.07 -15.03
N GLU A 95 -1.51 2.18 -13.82
CA GLU A 95 -2.68 1.43 -13.37
C GLU A 95 -3.94 2.22 -13.70
N LYS A 96 -4.41 2.06 -14.96
CA LYS A 96 -5.45 2.91 -15.56
C LYS A 96 -6.72 3.03 -14.72
N GLN A 97 -7.11 1.98 -13.99
CA GLN A 97 -8.30 2.01 -13.13
C GLN A 97 -8.20 3.02 -11.98
N TYR A 98 -6.99 3.43 -11.61
CA TYR A 98 -6.70 4.43 -10.57
C TYR A 98 -6.08 5.72 -11.14
N CYS A 99 -6.14 5.90 -12.46
CA CYS A 99 -5.77 7.15 -13.11
C CYS A 99 -7.05 7.89 -13.51
N TYR A 100 -7.38 8.97 -12.81
CA TYR A 100 -8.57 9.75 -13.11
C TYR A 100 -8.39 11.22 -12.74
N SER A 101 -8.81 12.12 -13.64
CA SER A 101 -8.71 13.57 -13.47
C SER A 101 -7.28 14.02 -13.14
N ARG A 102 -7.01 14.32 -11.87
CA ARG A 102 -5.75 14.85 -11.35
C ARG A 102 -4.89 13.80 -10.65
N GLU A 103 -5.37 12.56 -10.58
CA GLU A 103 -4.67 11.44 -9.96
C GLU A 103 -4.03 10.54 -11.02
N LEU A 104 -2.75 10.22 -10.82
CA LEU A 104 -2.02 9.21 -11.57
C LEU A 104 -1.56 8.14 -10.60
N THR A 105 -1.74 6.87 -10.97
CA THR A 105 -1.21 5.74 -10.20
C THR A 105 -0.39 4.85 -11.12
N ILE A 106 0.81 4.51 -10.67
CA ILE A 106 1.62 3.45 -11.28
C ILE A 106 1.55 2.19 -10.42
N LYS A 107 1.76 1.05 -11.08
CA LYS A 107 1.93 -0.25 -10.45
C LYS A 107 3.28 -0.83 -10.85
N THR A 108 4.08 -1.20 -9.86
CA THR A 108 5.36 -1.91 -10.07
C THR A 108 5.13 -3.40 -10.32
N GLU A 109 6.11 -4.09 -10.90
CA GLU A 109 6.11 -5.56 -11.01
C GLU A 109 6.02 -6.27 -9.63
N GLY A 110 6.49 -5.60 -8.58
CA GLY A 110 6.30 -5.99 -7.18
C GLY A 110 4.87 -5.82 -6.65
N ASN A 111 3.92 -5.40 -7.50
CA ASN A 111 2.51 -5.14 -7.16
C ASN A 111 2.32 -4.03 -6.11
N VAL A 112 3.18 -3.02 -6.14
CA VAL A 112 3.00 -1.80 -5.34
C VAL A 112 2.36 -0.72 -6.19
N LEU A 113 1.26 -0.17 -5.69
CA LEU A 113 0.63 1.02 -6.20
C LEU A 113 1.27 2.25 -5.58
N ILE A 114 1.72 3.16 -6.43
CA ILE A 114 2.19 4.49 -6.04
C ILE A 114 1.33 5.49 -6.79
N GLY A 115 0.53 6.26 -6.05
CA GLY A 115 -0.37 7.25 -6.59
C GLY A 115 0.02 8.64 -6.17
N CYS A 116 -0.17 9.59 -7.09
CA CYS A 116 0.05 11.00 -6.85
C CYS A 116 -1.12 11.83 -7.39
N VAL A 117 -1.32 12.99 -6.77
CA VAL A 117 -2.28 13.99 -7.21
C VAL A 117 -1.54 15.25 -7.60
N TYR A 118 -1.94 15.84 -8.72
CA TYR A 118 -1.50 17.16 -9.15
C TYR A 118 -2.67 18.13 -9.22
N ASP A 119 -2.72 19.11 -8.32
CA ASP A 119 -3.78 20.10 -8.25
C ASP A 119 -3.25 21.53 -8.10
N LYS A 120 -3.59 22.40 -9.07
CA LYS A 120 -3.28 23.84 -9.06
C LYS A 120 -1.80 24.15 -8.79
N GLY A 121 -0.91 23.35 -9.38
CA GLY A 121 0.54 23.50 -9.19
C GLY A 121 1.09 22.84 -7.92
N ASN A 122 0.22 22.28 -7.07
CA ASN A 122 0.63 21.46 -5.94
C ASN A 122 0.64 19.99 -6.34
N TYR A 123 1.55 19.26 -5.72
CA TYR A 123 1.73 17.83 -5.93
C TYR A 123 1.85 17.14 -4.57
N TRP A 124 1.24 15.98 -4.43
CA TRP A 124 1.49 15.10 -3.30
C TRP A 124 1.24 13.63 -3.67
N LEU A 125 1.93 12.74 -2.98
CA LEU A 125 1.62 11.32 -3.01
C LEU A 125 0.34 11.04 -2.24
N SER A 126 -0.61 10.38 -2.91
CA SER A 126 -1.93 10.06 -2.37
C SER A 126 -2.09 8.58 -2.03
N LYS A 127 -1.22 7.71 -2.55
CA LYS A 127 -1.37 6.27 -2.42
C LYS A 127 -0.01 5.59 -2.36
N PHE A 128 0.17 4.76 -1.34
CA PHE A 128 1.26 3.79 -1.27
C PHE A 128 0.70 2.48 -0.75
N LYS A 129 0.57 1.48 -1.63
CA LYS A 129 -0.16 0.24 -1.29
C LYS A 129 0.44 -0.98 -1.97
N THR A 130 0.81 -1.97 -1.16
CA THR A 130 1.21 -3.29 -1.65
C THR A 130 -0.01 -4.17 -1.81
N LEU A 131 -0.17 -4.78 -2.98
CA LEU A 131 -1.29 -5.69 -3.29
C LEU A 131 -0.82 -7.14 -3.31
N GLN A 132 -1.74 -8.05 -2.98
CA GLN A 132 -1.59 -9.48 -3.27
C GLN A 132 -1.36 -9.67 -4.78
N LYS A 133 -0.34 -10.48 -5.14
CA LYS A 133 -0.13 -10.88 -6.54
C LYS A 133 -1.22 -11.86 -6.96
N VAL A 134 -1.72 -11.71 -8.18
CA VAL A 134 -2.53 -12.74 -8.83
C VAL A 134 -1.54 -13.76 -9.42
N LYS A 135 -0.94 -14.61 -8.56
CA LYS A 135 0.12 -15.63 -8.81
C LYS A 135 1.56 -15.11 -9.01
N GLY A 136 2.51 -15.73 -8.31
CA GLY A 136 3.97 -15.58 -8.46
C GLY A 136 4.70 -15.17 -7.17
N ASP A 137 5.85 -15.77 -6.89
CA ASP A 137 6.61 -15.59 -5.64
C ASP A 137 7.22 -14.18 -5.42
N PHE A 138 7.61 -13.92 -4.15
CA PHE A 138 8.06 -12.70 -3.45
C PHE A 138 9.22 -11.94 -4.13
N LEU A 139 9.56 -10.66 -3.88
CA LEU A 139 9.67 -9.81 -2.69
C LEU A 139 9.49 -8.33 -3.09
N LEU A 140 9.03 -7.47 -2.19
CA LEU A 140 9.80 -6.37 -1.59
C LEU A 140 8.93 -5.72 -0.51
N PHE A 141 9.51 -4.94 0.40
CA PHE A 141 8.89 -4.32 1.58
C PHE A 141 8.86 -5.19 2.84
N ASP A 142 9.99 -5.16 3.57
CA ASP A 142 9.93 -5.19 5.02
C ASP A 142 9.52 -3.78 5.49
N CYS A 143 8.22 -3.54 5.64
CA CYS A 143 7.78 -2.44 6.48
C CYS A 143 8.09 -2.84 7.93
N THR A 144 9.21 -2.34 8.45
CA THR A 144 9.47 -2.38 9.89
C THR A 144 8.59 -1.30 10.50
N ILE A 145 7.54 -1.73 11.19
CA ILE A 145 6.76 -0.89 12.11
C ILE A 145 7.45 -0.97 13.47
#